data_AF-A0A8S3JTQ0-F1
#
_entry.id   AF-A0A8S3JTQ0-F1
#
_cell.length_a   1.000
_cell.length_b   1.000
_cell.length_c   1.000
_cell.angle_alpha   90.00
_cell.angle_beta   90.00
_cell.angle_gamma   90.00
#
_symmetry.space_group_name_H-M   'P 1'
#
loop_
_entity.id
_entity.type
_entity.pdbx_description
1 polymer ?
#
loop_
_entity_poly.entity_id
_entity_poly.type
_entity_poly.pdbx_seq_one_letter_code
_entity_poly.pdbx_strand_id
1 'polypeptide(L)'
;RQQQNILQSDETILNVYRGIKLDREEFNKIKHNQGKIISTNEYLLATRQMERAVDSAKRSTRKTDMISVLLHIQCDIKSMDKNILFGNIDQFSDDHDKHEVLFDFNTCFEIESIDDCDSLKIIKMNLSDQGQMAMRHFIELKQQQTEEMNLTIIVGRLLCSLGEYEKSKRYFQQLFNDANDEDRAWIEFNIGRVLALNKESNEARIYYNHAYER
;
A
#
# COMPACT_ATOMS: atom_id res chain seq x y z
N ARG A 1 2.55 8.82 22.17
CA ARG A 1 1.88 8.63 23.49
C ARG A 1 0.40 8.25 23.37
N GLN A 2 -0.37 8.74 22.39
CA GLN A 2 -1.79 8.33 22.19
C GLN A 2 -1.97 7.10 21.28
N GLN A 3 -0.96 6.74 20.47
CA GLN A 3 -0.84 5.45 19.77
C GLN A 3 -0.97 4.23 20.69
N GLN A 4 -0.74 4.41 21.99
CA GLN A 4 -0.87 3.36 22.99
C GLN A 4 -2.32 3.08 23.37
N ASN A 5 -3.32 3.93 23.08
CA ASN A 5 -4.66 3.72 23.64
C ASN A 5 -5.45 2.58 22.98
N ILE A 6 -5.16 2.20 21.72
CA ILE A 6 -5.69 0.94 21.15
C ILE A 6 -4.87 -0.27 21.61
N LEU A 7 -3.55 -0.10 21.72
CA LEU A 7 -2.62 -1.15 22.17
C LEU A 7 -2.61 -1.35 23.71
N GLN A 8 -3.36 -0.54 24.46
CA GLN A 8 -3.51 -0.61 25.92
C GLN A 8 -4.74 -1.41 26.34
N SER A 9 -5.62 -1.79 25.42
CA SER A 9 -6.62 -2.82 25.73
C SER A 9 -5.95 -4.20 25.66
N ASP A 10 -6.33 -5.13 26.53
CA ASP A 10 -5.94 -6.55 26.44
C ASP A 10 -6.53 -7.25 25.19
N GLU A 11 -7.05 -6.48 24.23
CA GLU A 11 -7.74 -6.95 23.04
C GLU A 11 -6.72 -7.60 22.10
N THR A 12 -6.89 -8.90 21.88
CA THR A 12 -6.02 -9.69 21.02
C THR A 12 -6.41 -9.57 19.57
N ILE A 13 -7.71 -9.44 19.33
CA ILE A 13 -8.32 -9.39 18.01
C ILE A 13 -9.27 -8.20 18.01
N LEU A 14 -8.99 -7.25 17.13
CA LEU A 14 -9.86 -6.10 16.88
C LEU A 14 -10.67 -6.36 15.62
N ASN A 15 -12.00 -6.21 15.72
CA ASN A 15 -12.90 -6.25 14.58
C ASN A 15 -13.32 -4.84 14.20
N VAL A 16 -13.15 -4.50 12.92
CA VAL A 16 -13.62 -3.24 12.35
C VAL A 16 -14.35 -3.48 11.04
N TYR A 17 -15.22 -2.53 10.71
CA TYR A 17 -16.18 -2.66 9.63
C TYR A 17 -16.17 -1.43 8.75
N ARG A 18 -16.32 -1.65 7.45
CA ARG A 18 -16.44 -0.56 6.47
C ARG A 18 -17.52 -0.90 5.45
N GLY A 19 -18.60 -0.13 5.49
CA GLY A 19 -19.67 -0.20 4.50
C GLY A 19 -19.38 0.63 3.28
N ILE A 20 -19.36 -0.01 2.12
CA ILE A 20 -19.06 0.61 0.83
C ILE A 20 -20.02 0.11 -0.24
N LYS A 21 -19.98 0.81 -1.37
CA LYS A 21 -20.65 0.36 -2.59
C LYS A 21 -19.63 0.20 -3.68
N LEU A 22 -19.58 -1.02 -4.22
CA LEU A 22 -18.68 -1.38 -5.30
C LEU A 22 -19.48 -1.49 -6.58
N ASP A 23 -18.87 -1.14 -7.71
CA ASP A 23 -19.41 -1.59 -8.99
C ASP A 23 -19.15 -3.09 -9.19
N ARG A 24 -19.78 -3.64 -10.22
CA ARG A 24 -19.69 -5.08 -10.50
C ARG A 24 -18.27 -5.53 -10.88
N GLU A 25 -17.50 -4.68 -11.55
CA GLU A 25 -16.14 -5.02 -11.96
C GLU A 25 -15.21 -5.09 -10.75
N GLU A 26 -15.28 -4.09 -9.88
CA GLU A 26 -14.49 -4.02 -8.65
C GLU A 26 -14.83 -5.19 -7.72
N PHE A 27 -16.11 -5.48 -7.51
CA PHE A 27 -16.52 -6.64 -6.73
C PHE A 27 -16.02 -7.96 -7.33
N ASN A 28 -16.10 -8.13 -8.66
CA ASN A 28 -15.61 -9.33 -9.32
C ASN A 28 -14.08 -9.46 -9.22
N LYS A 29 -13.33 -8.35 -9.25
CA LYS A 29 -11.88 -8.35 -8.99
C LYS A 29 -11.56 -8.84 -7.58
N ILE A 30 -12.29 -8.37 -6.56
CA ILE A 30 -12.12 -8.86 -5.19
C ILE A 30 -12.47 -10.34 -5.10
N LYS A 31 -13.59 -10.76 -5.69
CA LYS A 31 -14.04 -12.15 -5.71
C LYS A 31 -13.02 -13.10 -6.37
N HIS A 32 -12.41 -12.67 -7.47
CA HIS A 32 -11.36 -13.45 -8.14
C HIS A 32 -10.07 -13.59 -7.32
N ASN A 33 -9.88 -12.70 -6.32
CA ASN A 33 -8.72 -12.70 -5.44
C ASN A 33 -9.04 -13.24 -4.03
N GLN A 34 -10.14 -13.98 -3.86
CA GLN A 34 -10.37 -14.72 -2.62
C GLN A 34 -9.19 -15.68 -2.34
N GLY A 35 -8.74 -15.74 -1.09
CA GLY A 35 -7.55 -16.46 -0.65
C GLY A 35 -6.22 -15.77 -1.01
N LYS A 36 -6.26 -14.52 -1.49
CA LYS A 36 -5.06 -13.72 -1.81
C LYS A 36 -5.04 -12.44 -1.01
N ILE A 37 -3.87 -11.80 -1.03
CA ILE A 37 -3.63 -10.49 -0.42
C ILE A 37 -3.95 -9.39 -1.45
N ILE A 38 -4.68 -8.38 -1.00
CA ILE A 38 -4.95 -7.13 -1.71
C ILE A 38 -4.43 -5.94 -0.89
N SER A 39 -4.11 -4.83 -1.54
CA SER A 39 -3.74 -3.58 -0.86
C SER A 39 -4.77 -2.50 -1.14
N THR A 40 -4.98 -1.58 -0.20
CA THR A 40 -5.73 -0.36 -0.47
C THR A 40 -4.83 0.67 -1.16
N ASN A 41 -5.37 1.35 -2.18
CA ASN A 41 -4.66 2.43 -2.88
C ASN A 41 -4.84 3.79 -2.18
N GLU A 42 -5.54 3.82 -1.05
CA GLU A 42 -5.87 5.01 -0.26
C GLU A 42 -5.90 4.63 1.22
N TYR A 43 -5.96 5.64 2.10
CA TYR A 43 -6.27 5.44 3.51
C TYR A 43 -7.67 4.83 3.65
N LEU A 44 -7.81 3.79 4.48
CA LEU A 44 -9.09 3.15 4.72
C LEU A 44 -9.64 3.59 6.08
N LEU A 45 -10.80 4.23 6.08
CA LEU A 45 -11.52 4.57 7.30
C LEU A 45 -12.58 3.50 7.60
N ALA A 46 -12.47 2.87 8.76
CA ALA A 46 -13.40 1.87 9.26
C ALA A 46 -13.95 2.27 10.64
N THR A 47 -14.98 1.58 11.11
CA THR A 47 -15.57 1.79 12.44
C THR A 47 -15.67 0.47 13.19
N ARG A 48 -15.59 0.50 14.52
CA ARG A 48 -15.87 -0.66 15.37
C ARG A 48 -17.37 -1.00 15.46
N GLN A 49 -18.25 -0.10 15.03
CA GLN A 49 -19.70 -0.26 15.11
C GLN A 49 -20.25 -0.87 13.81
N MET A 50 -20.61 -2.16 13.86
CA MET A 50 -21.13 -2.91 12.71
C MET A 50 -22.38 -2.27 12.12
N GLU A 51 -23.32 -1.80 12.95
CA GLU A 51 -24.59 -1.24 12.48
C GLU A 51 -24.35 -0.01 11.58
N ARG A 52 -23.41 0.87 11.96
CA ARG A 52 -23.07 2.06 11.17
C ARG A 52 -22.43 1.71 9.84
N ALA A 53 -21.58 0.69 9.81
CA ALA A 53 -21.00 0.21 8.58
C ALA A 53 -22.09 -0.40 7.67
N VAL A 54 -23.02 -1.18 8.22
CA VAL A 54 -24.17 -1.69 7.46
C VAL A 54 -25.04 -0.57 6.90
N ASP A 55 -25.34 0.45 7.71
CA ASP A 55 -26.08 1.64 7.27
C ASP A 55 -25.36 2.35 6.13
N SER A 56 -24.04 2.54 6.24
CA SER A 56 -23.20 3.11 5.19
C SER A 56 -23.27 2.29 3.89
N ALA A 57 -23.18 0.97 3.97
CA ALA A 57 -23.28 0.08 2.81
C ALA A 57 -24.66 0.15 2.13
N LYS A 58 -25.73 0.33 2.91
CA LYS A 58 -27.11 0.35 2.42
C LYS A 58 -27.58 1.72 1.92
N ARG A 59 -26.87 2.82 2.25
CA ARG A 59 -27.22 4.19 1.80
C ARG A 59 -27.48 4.26 0.30
N SER A 60 -28.54 4.96 -0.09
CA SER A 60 -28.90 5.12 -1.50
C SER A 60 -27.83 5.89 -2.28
N THR A 61 -27.72 5.61 -3.57
CA THR A 61 -26.74 6.21 -4.47
C THR A 61 -27.42 6.53 -5.79
N ARG A 62 -26.94 7.58 -6.48
CA ARG A 62 -27.42 7.95 -7.81
C ARG A 62 -27.02 6.95 -8.90
N LYS A 63 -25.93 6.20 -8.69
CA LYS A 63 -25.48 5.17 -9.62
C LYS A 63 -26.38 3.93 -9.52
N THR A 64 -26.88 3.49 -10.67
CA THR A 64 -27.56 2.21 -10.86
C THR A 64 -26.52 1.07 -10.92
N ASP A 65 -26.89 -0.13 -10.49
CA ASP A 65 -26.03 -1.35 -10.49
C ASP A 65 -24.81 -1.31 -9.54
N MET A 66 -25.00 -0.73 -8.35
CA MET A 66 -24.01 -0.82 -7.27
C MET A 66 -24.31 -2.00 -6.33
N ILE A 67 -23.27 -2.71 -5.92
CA ILE A 67 -23.33 -3.81 -4.95
C ILE A 67 -23.05 -3.24 -3.57
N SER A 68 -23.95 -3.47 -2.61
CA SER A 68 -23.74 -3.08 -1.22
C SER A 68 -22.80 -4.08 -0.56
N VAL A 69 -21.69 -3.60 -0.03
CA VAL A 69 -20.62 -4.44 0.52
C VAL A 69 -20.30 -4.00 1.94
N LEU A 70 -20.18 -4.97 2.84
CA LEU A 70 -19.61 -4.81 4.17
C LEU A 70 -18.25 -5.48 4.21
N LEU A 71 -17.19 -4.70 4.37
CA LEU A 71 -15.89 -5.24 4.73
C LEU A 71 -15.91 -5.55 6.23
N HIS A 72 -15.65 -6.80 6.59
CA HIS A 72 -15.41 -7.23 7.96
C HIS A 72 -13.92 -7.55 8.08
N ILE A 73 -13.20 -6.66 8.76
CA ILE A 73 -11.74 -6.69 8.86
C ILE A 73 -11.39 -7.13 10.27
N GLN A 74 -10.64 -8.22 10.36
CA GLN A 74 -10.08 -8.73 11.59
C GLN A 74 -8.59 -8.36 11.67
N CYS A 75 -8.21 -7.73 12.79
CA CYS A 75 -6.84 -7.35 13.08
C CYS A 75 -6.35 -8.16 14.27
N ASP A 76 -5.42 -9.08 14.06
CA ASP A 76 -4.73 -9.77 15.17
C ASP A 76 -3.62 -8.86 15.71
N ILE A 77 -3.92 -8.18 16.80
CA ILE A 77 -3.04 -7.19 17.43
C ILE A 77 -1.83 -7.89 18.08
N LYS A 78 -1.95 -9.17 18.48
CA LYS A 78 -0.89 -9.89 19.16
C LYS A 78 0.17 -10.42 18.20
N SER A 79 -0.23 -10.87 17.01
CA SER A 79 0.71 -11.41 16.02
C SER A 79 1.38 -10.34 15.17
N MET A 80 0.85 -9.11 15.15
CA MET A 80 1.50 -8.00 14.47
C MET A 80 2.77 -7.58 15.21
N ASP A 81 3.90 -7.64 14.51
CA ASP A 81 5.11 -6.93 14.91
C ASP A 81 4.78 -5.45 15.15
N LYS A 82 5.60 -4.76 15.95
CA LYS A 82 5.40 -3.37 16.46
C LYS A 82 5.10 -2.28 15.41
N ASN A 83 4.95 -2.61 14.14
CA ASN A 83 4.45 -1.72 13.12
C ASN A 83 2.96 -1.46 13.27
N ILE A 84 2.66 -0.18 13.39
CA ILE A 84 1.31 0.33 13.52
C ILE A 84 0.75 0.49 12.11
N LEU A 85 -0.18 -0.38 11.73
CA LEU A 85 -0.89 -0.32 10.44
C LEU A 85 -2.19 0.49 10.49
N PHE A 86 -2.63 0.87 11.70
CA PHE A 86 -3.86 1.63 11.91
C PHE A 86 -3.87 2.39 13.23
N GLY A 87 -4.72 3.42 13.33
CA GLY A 87 -4.90 4.24 14.54
C GLY A 87 -6.35 4.62 14.79
N ASN A 88 -6.70 4.83 16.06
CA ASN A 88 -8.00 5.35 16.47
C ASN A 88 -7.96 6.86 16.31
N ILE A 89 -8.99 7.42 15.68
CA ILE A 89 -9.08 8.85 15.40
C ILE A 89 -10.25 9.53 16.10
N ASP A 90 -10.93 8.86 17.04
CA ASP A 90 -12.06 9.40 17.82
C ASP A 90 -11.71 10.72 18.49
N GLN A 91 -10.47 10.85 18.97
CA GLN A 91 -9.96 12.07 19.63
C GLN A 91 -9.84 13.28 18.69
N PHE A 92 -9.88 13.07 17.37
CA PHE A 92 -9.83 14.14 16.35
C PHE A 92 -11.21 14.43 15.75
N SER A 93 -12.23 13.67 16.14
CA SER A 93 -13.61 13.88 15.71
C SER A 93 -14.36 14.67 16.79
N ASP A 94 -15.17 15.65 16.38
CA ASP A 94 -16.12 16.31 17.30
C ASP A 94 -17.21 15.34 17.81
N ASP A 95 -17.31 14.17 17.17
CA ASP A 95 -18.21 13.07 17.50
C ASP A 95 -17.38 11.87 18.00
N HIS A 96 -17.16 11.80 19.31
CA HIS A 96 -16.35 10.76 19.96
C HIS A 96 -17.00 9.37 19.94
N ASP A 97 -18.27 9.26 19.53
CA ASP A 97 -19.02 8.00 19.49
C ASP A 97 -18.85 7.26 18.13
N LYS A 98 -17.96 7.75 17.26
CA LYS A 98 -17.73 7.14 15.93
C LYS A 98 -16.92 5.85 15.96
N HIS A 99 -16.10 5.65 16.99
CA HIS A 99 -15.19 4.51 17.11
C HIS A 99 -14.45 4.21 15.81
N GLU A 100 -13.90 5.27 15.22
CA GLU A 100 -13.27 5.29 13.90
C GLU A 100 -11.81 4.85 13.99
N VAL A 101 -11.46 3.97 13.07
CA VAL A 101 -10.12 3.42 12.89
C VAL A 101 -9.64 3.76 11.48
N LEU A 102 -8.51 4.44 11.40
CA LEU A 102 -7.86 4.81 10.16
C LEU A 102 -6.69 3.86 9.91
N PHE A 103 -6.76 3.11 8.81
CA PHE A 103 -5.65 2.31 8.32
C PHE A 103 -4.71 3.16 7.48
N ASP A 104 -3.42 2.89 7.61
CA ASP A 104 -2.37 3.58 6.86
C ASP A 104 -2.44 3.23 5.36
N PHE A 105 -1.79 4.05 4.56
CA PHE A 105 -1.67 3.86 3.13
C PHE A 105 -0.96 2.53 2.81
N ASN A 106 -1.39 1.85 1.73
CA ASN A 106 -0.88 0.54 1.32
C ASN A 106 -1.03 -0.57 2.38
N THR A 107 -2.00 -0.44 3.29
CA THR A 107 -2.34 -1.56 4.17
C THR A 107 -2.83 -2.74 3.34
N CYS A 108 -2.32 -3.93 3.65
CA CYS A 108 -2.65 -5.16 2.96
C CYS A 108 -3.67 -6.00 3.75
N PHE A 109 -4.58 -6.65 3.03
CA PHE A 109 -5.63 -7.49 3.58
C PHE A 109 -5.69 -8.81 2.82
N GLU A 110 -5.71 -9.92 3.53
CA GLU A 110 -6.02 -11.24 2.97
C GLU A 110 -7.53 -11.43 2.92
N ILE A 111 -8.07 -11.78 1.75
CA ILE A 111 -9.51 -12.05 1.58
C ILE A 111 -9.79 -13.48 2.00
N GLU A 112 -10.42 -13.69 3.15
CA GLU A 112 -10.74 -15.01 3.69
C GLU A 112 -11.96 -15.62 2.99
N SER A 113 -13.09 -14.92 3.05
CA SER A 113 -14.33 -15.39 2.43
C SER A 113 -15.21 -14.24 1.97
N ILE A 114 -16.15 -14.58 1.10
CA ILE A 114 -17.19 -13.67 0.64
C ILE A 114 -18.52 -14.38 0.87
N ASP A 115 -19.32 -13.82 1.78
CA ASP A 115 -20.60 -14.36 2.17
C ASP A 115 -21.73 -13.51 1.58
N ASP A 116 -22.80 -14.17 1.17
CA ASP A 116 -24.01 -13.54 0.65
C ASP A 116 -25.05 -13.43 1.78
N CYS A 117 -25.38 -12.20 2.20
CA CYS A 117 -26.40 -11.94 3.22
C CYS A 117 -27.48 -11.00 2.64
N ASP A 118 -28.55 -11.57 2.09
CA ASP A 118 -29.62 -10.83 1.41
C ASP A 118 -29.08 -9.89 0.30
N SER A 119 -29.27 -8.59 0.48
CA SER A 119 -28.80 -7.52 -0.42
C SER A 119 -27.40 -7.00 -0.09
N LEU A 120 -26.74 -7.57 0.93
CA LEU A 120 -25.43 -7.19 1.41
C LEU A 120 -24.42 -8.32 1.15
N LYS A 121 -23.30 -7.99 0.53
CA LYS A 121 -22.15 -8.90 0.39
C LYS A 121 -21.19 -8.63 1.55
N ILE A 122 -20.84 -9.67 2.31
CA ILE A 122 -19.90 -9.55 3.43
C ILE A 122 -18.57 -10.11 2.95
N ILE A 123 -17.54 -9.27 2.95
CA ILE A 123 -16.18 -9.67 2.60
C ILE A 123 -15.39 -9.75 3.89
N LYS A 124 -15.07 -10.97 4.31
CA LYS A 124 -14.23 -11.23 5.47
C LYS A 124 -12.78 -11.15 5.08
N MET A 125 -12.01 -10.38 5.84
CA MET A 125 -10.61 -10.11 5.54
C MET A 125 -9.78 -10.03 6.80
N ASN A 126 -8.55 -10.50 6.71
CA ASN A 126 -7.56 -10.41 7.78
C ASN A 126 -6.52 -9.36 7.41
N LEU A 127 -6.22 -8.47 8.33
CA LEU A 127 -5.13 -7.51 8.18
C LEU A 127 -3.80 -8.28 8.08
N SER A 128 -2.98 -7.92 7.08
CA SER A 128 -1.73 -8.61 6.77
C SER A 128 -0.55 -7.64 6.80
N ASP A 129 0.54 -8.05 7.46
CA ASP A 129 1.82 -7.34 7.50
C ASP A 129 2.73 -7.70 6.31
N GLN A 130 2.34 -8.65 5.46
CA GLN A 130 3.20 -9.15 4.38
C GLN A 130 3.65 -8.06 3.40
N GLY A 131 2.80 -7.06 3.13
CA GLY A 131 3.19 -5.91 2.31
C GLY A 131 4.36 -5.13 2.93
N GLN A 132 4.33 -4.91 4.24
CA GLN A 132 5.40 -4.24 4.95
C GLN A 132 6.64 -5.14 5.11
N MET A 133 6.47 -6.44 5.37
CA MET A 133 7.57 -7.39 5.40
C MET A 133 8.30 -7.45 4.07
N ALA A 134 7.56 -7.52 2.95
CA ALA A 134 8.15 -7.51 1.61
C ALA A 134 8.92 -6.22 1.34
N MET A 135 8.36 -5.06 1.73
CA MET A 135 9.03 -3.77 1.60
C MET A 135 10.31 -3.70 2.47
N ARG A 136 10.24 -4.13 3.73
CA ARG A 136 11.38 -4.17 4.65
C ARG A 136 12.47 -5.08 4.14
N HIS A 137 12.12 -6.31 3.78
CA HIS A 137 13.06 -7.27 3.25
C HIS A 137 13.75 -6.74 1.98
N PHE A 138 13.01 -6.05 1.11
CA PHE A 138 13.60 -5.39 -0.05
C PHE A 138 14.57 -4.26 0.36
N ILE A 139 14.18 -3.39 1.30
CA ILE A 139 15.05 -2.32 1.80
C ILE A 139 16.33 -2.90 2.42
N GLU A 140 16.21 -3.92 3.26
CA GLU A 140 17.33 -4.60 3.91
C GLU A 140 18.27 -5.26 2.89
N LEU A 141 17.73 -5.97 1.91
CA LEU A 141 18.53 -6.54 0.81
C LEU A 141 19.29 -5.46 0.04
N LYS A 142 18.71 -4.26 -0.13
CA LYS A 142 19.37 -3.16 -0.83
C LYS A 142 20.37 -2.40 0.04
N GLN A 143 20.14 -2.30 1.34
CA GLN A 143 21.10 -1.73 2.30
C GLN A 143 22.32 -2.64 2.50
N GLN A 144 22.12 -3.97 2.57
CA GLN A 144 23.23 -4.93 2.66
C GLN A 144 24.08 -4.99 1.39
N GLN A 145 23.55 -4.55 0.25
CA GLN A 145 24.27 -4.55 -1.03
C GLN A 145 25.07 -3.26 -1.29
N THR A 146 24.95 -2.20 -0.49
CA THR A 146 25.76 -0.97 -0.65
C THR A 146 25.69 -0.10 0.62
N GLU A 147 26.84 0.28 1.18
CA GLU A 147 26.92 1.07 2.44
C GLU A 147 26.33 2.49 2.35
N GLU A 148 26.11 3.06 1.17
CA GLU A 148 25.59 4.43 1.04
C GLU A 148 24.69 4.59 -0.21
N MET A 149 23.47 4.06 -0.18
CA MET A 149 22.52 4.34 -1.25
C MET A 149 21.52 5.42 -0.81
N ASN A 150 21.63 6.60 -1.41
CA ASN A 150 20.64 7.67 -1.31
C ASN A 150 19.23 7.12 -1.64
N LEU A 151 18.23 7.39 -0.79
CA LEU A 151 16.84 6.90 -0.92
C LEU A 151 16.26 7.13 -2.31
N THR A 152 16.64 8.24 -2.95
CA THR A 152 16.21 8.62 -4.29
C THR A 152 16.70 7.62 -5.34
N ILE A 153 17.91 7.07 -5.21
CA ILE A 153 18.43 6.03 -6.13
C ILE A 153 17.69 4.70 -5.94
N ILE A 154 17.29 4.37 -4.71
CA ILE A 154 16.55 3.14 -4.39
C ILE A 154 15.21 3.12 -5.11
N VAL A 155 14.48 4.25 -5.14
CA VAL A 155 13.18 4.36 -5.82
C VAL A 155 13.30 4.04 -7.32
N GLY A 156 14.27 4.63 -8.02
CA GLY A 156 14.47 4.31 -9.43
C GLY A 156 14.88 2.83 -9.63
N ARG A 157 15.76 2.29 -8.80
CA ARG A 157 16.13 0.86 -8.86
C ARG A 157 14.95 -0.08 -8.61
N LEU A 158 14.03 0.31 -7.74
CA LEU A 158 12.80 -0.44 -7.48
C LEU A 158 11.93 -0.48 -8.74
N LEU A 159 11.71 0.65 -9.40
CA LEU A 159 10.96 0.70 -10.67
C LEU A 159 11.58 -0.25 -11.71
N CYS A 160 12.91 -0.26 -11.87
CA CYS A 160 13.57 -1.26 -12.72
C CYS A 160 13.29 -2.71 -12.30
N SER A 161 13.38 -3.00 -11.00
CA SER A 161 13.21 -4.37 -10.49
C SER A 161 11.78 -4.88 -10.67
N LEU A 162 10.80 -3.97 -10.72
CA LEU A 162 9.40 -4.26 -11.03
C LEU A 162 9.12 -4.37 -12.54
N GLY A 163 10.13 -4.23 -13.41
CA GLY A 163 9.98 -4.22 -14.87
C GLY A 163 9.44 -2.90 -15.44
N GLU A 164 9.29 -1.87 -14.60
CA GLU A 164 8.77 -0.55 -14.96
C GLU A 164 9.91 0.35 -15.51
N TYR A 165 10.59 -0.12 -16.56
CA TYR A 165 11.82 0.49 -17.08
C TYR A 165 11.62 1.94 -17.53
N GLU A 166 10.54 2.24 -18.25
CA GLU A 166 10.24 3.60 -18.71
C GLU A 166 9.98 4.57 -17.55
N LYS A 167 9.23 4.13 -16.54
CA LYS A 167 8.99 4.94 -15.33
C LYS A 167 10.31 5.18 -14.60
N SER A 168 11.18 4.17 -14.53
CA SER A 168 12.50 4.32 -13.93
C SER A 168 13.41 5.28 -14.71
N LYS A 169 13.47 5.18 -16.03
CA LYS A 169 14.27 6.07 -16.89
C LYS A 169 13.84 7.51 -16.69
N ARG A 170 12.53 7.78 -16.78
CA ARG A 170 11.94 9.11 -16.55
C ARG A 170 12.24 9.64 -15.15
N TYR A 171 12.13 8.80 -14.14
CA TYR A 171 12.45 9.17 -12.76
C TYR A 171 13.91 9.60 -12.61
N PHE A 172 14.86 8.82 -13.14
CA PHE A 172 16.28 9.19 -13.07
C PHE A 172 16.62 10.41 -13.92
N GLN A 173 15.95 10.63 -15.06
CA GLN A 173 16.11 11.85 -15.86
C GLN A 173 15.63 13.10 -15.11
N GLN A 174 14.52 13.01 -14.36
CA GLN A 174 14.08 14.10 -13.49
C GLN A 174 15.11 14.36 -12.39
N LEU A 175 15.57 13.30 -11.73
CA LEU A 175 16.59 13.40 -10.69
C LEU A 175 17.89 14.04 -11.22
N PHE A 176 18.30 13.71 -12.44
CA PHE A 176 19.48 14.27 -13.08
C PHE A 176 19.39 15.80 -13.28
N ASN A 177 18.21 16.29 -13.64
CA ASN A 177 17.98 17.73 -13.86
C ASN A 177 18.09 18.53 -12.55
N ASP A 178 17.68 17.92 -11.43
CA ASP A 178 17.65 18.56 -10.12
C ASP A 178 18.95 18.33 -9.31
N ALA A 179 19.87 17.50 -9.81
CA ALA A 179 21.09 17.11 -9.11
C ALA A 179 22.27 18.07 -9.33
N ASN A 180 23.10 18.20 -8.28
CA ASN A 180 24.41 18.82 -8.34
C ASN A 180 25.40 17.96 -9.14
N ASP A 181 26.48 18.55 -9.62
CA ASP A 181 27.42 17.86 -10.52
C ASP A 181 28.05 16.59 -9.91
N GLU A 182 28.27 16.54 -8.59
CA GLU A 182 28.81 15.35 -7.90
C GLU A 182 27.87 14.13 -7.96
N ASP A 183 26.55 14.36 -7.98
CA ASP A 183 25.55 13.27 -8.02
C ASP A 183 25.22 12.81 -9.45
N ARG A 184 25.55 13.63 -10.46
CA ARG A 184 25.17 13.39 -11.86
C ARG A 184 25.81 12.14 -12.45
N ALA A 185 27.09 11.90 -12.16
CA ALA A 185 27.79 10.69 -12.60
C ALA A 185 27.07 9.43 -12.08
N TRP A 186 26.68 9.46 -10.81
CA TRP A 186 25.95 8.35 -10.19
C TRP A 186 24.56 8.18 -10.82
N ILE A 187 23.83 9.26 -11.09
CA ILE A 187 22.52 9.19 -11.73
C ILE A 187 22.61 8.65 -13.17
N GLU A 188 23.57 9.14 -13.96
CA GLU A 188 23.82 8.65 -15.33
C GLU A 188 24.16 7.16 -15.34
N PHE A 189 24.97 6.68 -14.40
CA PHE A 189 25.23 5.24 -14.24
C PHE A 189 23.94 4.46 -14.00
N ASN A 190 23.03 4.98 -13.16
CA ASN A 190 21.75 4.32 -12.90
C ASN A 190 20.81 4.36 -14.13
N ILE A 191 20.81 5.44 -14.94
CA ILE A 191 20.10 5.50 -16.24
C ILE A 191 20.64 4.44 -17.19
N GLY A 192 21.97 4.34 -17.34
CA GLY A 192 22.61 3.32 -18.17
C GLY A 192 22.21 1.91 -17.76
N ARG A 193 22.09 1.64 -16.46
CA ARG A 193 21.64 0.34 -15.96
C ARG A 193 20.18 0.04 -16.29
N VAL A 194 19.29 1.04 -16.22
CA VAL A 194 17.88 0.88 -16.65
C VAL A 194 17.81 0.43 -18.10
N LEU A 195 18.54 1.13 -18.97
CA LEU A 195 18.58 0.87 -20.41
C LEU A 195 19.14 -0.52 -20.72
N ALA A 196 20.21 -0.92 -20.03
CA ALA A 196 20.79 -2.25 -20.18
C ALA A 196 19.78 -3.36 -19.81
N LEU A 197 19.03 -3.17 -18.72
CA LEU A 197 17.97 -4.10 -18.32
C LEU A 197 16.78 -4.09 -19.29
N ASN A 198 16.47 -2.95 -19.90
CA ASN A 198 15.47 -2.82 -20.96
C ASN A 198 15.96 -3.30 -22.35
N LYS A 199 17.16 -3.90 -22.43
CA LYS A 199 17.82 -4.38 -23.66
C LYS A 199 18.21 -3.28 -24.65
N GLU A 200 18.26 -2.03 -24.23
CA GLU A 200 18.73 -0.87 -25.01
C GLU A 200 20.25 -0.65 -24.83
N SER A 201 21.04 -1.65 -25.23
CA SER A 201 22.48 -1.69 -24.89
C SER A 201 23.30 -0.52 -25.49
N ASN A 202 22.90 -0.01 -26.65
CA ASN A 202 23.60 1.11 -27.30
C ASN A 202 23.41 2.42 -26.53
N GLU A 203 22.19 2.72 -26.09
CA GLU A 203 21.90 3.90 -25.27
C GLU A 203 22.55 3.76 -23.90
N ALA A 204 22.47 2.57 -23.30
CA ALA A 204 23.10 2.29 -22.00
C ALA A 204 24.59 2.66 -21.99
N ARG A 205 25.32 2.30 -23.06
CA ARG A 205 26.75 2.60 -23.19
C ARG A 205 27.04 4.10 -23.18
N ILE A 206 26.19 4.91 -23.82
CA ILE A 206 26.37 6.37 -23.85
C ILE A 206 26.35 6.92 -22.42
N TYR A 207 25.34 6.51 -21.63
CA TYR A 207 25.20 6.94 -20.24
C TYR A 207 26.33 6.43 -19.34
N TYR A 208 26.82 5.21 -19.56
CA TYR A 208 27.99 4.72 -18.82
C TYR A 208 29.26 5.50 -19.14
N ASN A 209 29.47 5.91 -20.39
CA ASN A 209 30.62 6.74 -20.75
C ASN A 209 30.52 8.12 -20.09
N HIS A 210 29.35 8.77 -20.13
CA HIS A 210 29.15 10.06 -19.46
C HIS A 210 29.43 9.97 -17.96
N ALA A 211 28.93 8.91 -17.30
CA ALA A 211 29.15 8.68 -15.88
C ALA A 211 30.64 8.47 -15.53
N TYR A 212 31.44 7.95 -16.46
CA TYR A 212 32.88 7.71 -16.28
C TYR A 212 33.73 8.97 -16.53
N GLU A 213 33.28 9.85 -17.42
CA GLU A 213 34.03 11.05 -17.84
C GLU A 213 33.88 12.25 -16.89
N ARG A 214 32.93 12.20 -15.96
CA ARG A 214 32.70 13.23 -14.93
C ARG A 214 33.50 12.97 -13.67
#